data_AF-A0AA42Y3R7-F1
#
_entry.id   AF-A0AA42Y3R7-F1
#
_cell.length_a   1.000
_cell.length_b   1.000
_cell.length_c   1.000
_cell.angle_alpha   90.00
_cell.angle_beta   90.00
_cell.angle_gamma   90.00
#
_symmetry.space_group_name_H-M   'P 1'
#
loop_
_entity.id
_entity.type
_entity.pdbx_description
1 polymer ?
#
loop_
_entity_poly.entity_id
_entity_poly.type
_entity_poly.pdbx_seq_one_letter_code
_entity_poly.pdbx_strand_id
1 'polypeptide(L)'
;MARLGSIHPSPCGTTLVVLAIMVLALPAVAQERREPSPPGVTDSVIQRGSVVFRGSARCDVCHGADARGTEDGPDLTDDKWLRGEGTFDQILERVLYGTPRRDAKTGKPMPMRGWEPVSGDDARAVAAYVWSLSRQRAP
;
A
#
# COMPACT_ATOMS: atom_id res chain seq x y z
N MET A 1 -39.87 80.66 17.48
CA MET A 1 -38.43 80.43 17.23
C MET A 1 -38.21 78.93 17.23
N ALA A 2 -37.65 78.41 16.13
CA ALA A 2 -36.91 77.13 15.90
C ALA A 2 -37.39 75.81 16.56
N ARG A 3 -37.36 74.63 15.94
CA ARG A 3 -37.09 74.11 14.58
C ARG A 3 -37.51 72.62 14.61
N LEU A 4 -37.86 72.07 13.44
CA LEU A 4 -38.12 70.65 13.14
C LEU A 4 -37.02 69.69 13.61
N GLY A 5 -37.40 68.41 13.81
CA GLY A 5 -36.45 67.29 13.79
C GLY A 5 -37.08 65.91 14.03
N SER A 6 -37.60 65.29 12.96
CA SER A 6 -37.99 63.87 12.91
C SER A 6 -36.78 62.96 12.95
N ILE A 7 -36.83 61.86 13.73
CA ILE A 7 -35.94 60.71 13.54
C ILE A 7 -36.75 59.42 13.78
N HIS A 8 -36.99 58.67 12.70
CA HIS A 8 -37.45 57.27 12.72
C HIS A 8 -36.22 56.32 12.87
N PRO A 9 -36.32 55.01 12.59
CA PRO A 9 -36.18 53.91 13.54
C PRO A 9 -34.83 53.17 13.37
N SER A 10 -34.54 52.16 14.19
CA SER A 10 -34.10 50.81 13.73
C SER A 10 -33.57 49.92 14.85
N PRO A 11 -33.69 48.58 14.68
CA PRO A 11 -33.58 47.58 15.73
C PRO A 11 -32.13 47.21 16.07
N CYS A 12 -31.86 47.04 17.36
CA CYS A 12 -30.66 46.39 17.86
C CYS A 12 -31.05 44.97 18.31
N GLY A 13 -30.42 43.94 17.73
CA GLY A 13 -30.52 42.58 18.28
C GLY A 13 -30.91 41.49 17.29
N THR A 14 -30.12 41.32 16.25
CA THR A 14 -29.78 40.01 15.67
C THR A 14 -29.51 39.02 16.82
N THR A 15 -30.08 37.82 16.84
CA THR A 15 -29.42 36.53 16.54
C THR A 15 -30.31 35.41 17.10
N LEU A 16 -30.30 34.21 16.50
CA LEU A 16 -31.12 33.00 16.75
C LEU A 16 -32.30 32.92 15.78
N VAL A 17 -32.39 32.03 14.80
CA VAL A 17 -31.80 30.70 14.63
C VAL A 17 -31.65 30.48 13.12
N VAL A 18 -30.43 30.45 12.60
CA VAL A 18 -30.17 29.94 11.26
C VAL A 18 -30.29 28.42 11.37
N LEU A 19 -31.48 27.87 11.12
CA LEU A 19 -31.64 26.43 10.90
C LEU A 19 -31.11 26.13 9.48
N ALA A 20 -29.78 26.24 9.32
CA ALA A 20 -29.11 25.74 8.15
C ALA A 20 -29.19 24.22 8.22
N ILE A 21 -30.05 23.66 7.37
CA ILE A 21 -30.04 22.26 6.99
C ILE A 21 -28.64 21.97 6.47
N MET A 22 -27.77 21.44 7.35
CA MET A 22 -26.45 20.92 7.00
C MET A 22 -26.68 19.76 6.05
N VAL A 23 -26.61 20.07 4.77
CA VAL A 23 -26.59 19.11 3.67
C VAL A 23 -25.51 18.07 3.96
N LEU A 24 -25.98 16.83 4.07
CA LEU A 24 -25.30 15.58 3.74
C LEU A 24 -23.97 15.79 3.01
N ALA A 25 -22.88 15.90 3.77
CA ALA A 25 -21.54 15.62 3.29
C ALA A 25 -21.01 14.48 4.14
N LEU A 26 -21.44 13.25 3.79
CA LEU A 26 -20.54 12.11 3.99
C LEU A 26 -19.21 12.58 3.42
N PRO A 27 -18.09 12.55 4.17
CA PRO A 27 -16.83 12.58 3.46
C PRO A 27 -16.95 11.41 2.49
N ALA A 28 -16.86 11.69 1.20
CA ALA A 28 -16.37 10.71 0.26
C ALA A 28 -14.95 10.39 0.75
N VAL A 29 -14.86 9.62 1.84
CA VAL A 29 -13.64 8.93 2.24
C VAL A 29 -13.30 8.20 0.97
N ALA A 30 -12.18 8.62 0.39
CA ALA A 30 -11.70 8.10 -0.87
C ALA A 30 -11.94 6.59 -0.86
N GLN A 31 -12.90 6.13 -1.66
CA GLN A 31 -12.81 4.79 -2.21
C GLN A 31 -11.65 4.88 -3.19
N GLU A 32 -10.44 4.94 -2.63
CA GLU A 32 -9.23 4.53 -3.32
C GLU A 32 -9.62 3.21 -3.95
N ARG A 33 -9.66 3.19 -5.28
CA ARG A 33 -10.04 1.99 -6.01
C ARG A 33 -8.95 0.99 -5.73
N ARG A 34 -9.12 0.21 -4.66
CA ARG A 34 -8.30 -0.93 -4.32
C ARG A 34 -8.34 -1.78 -5.56
N GLU A 35 -7.23 -1.77 -6.30
CA GLU A 35 -7.08 -2.53 -7.52
C GLU A 35 -7.55 -3.96 -7.21
N PRO A 36 -8.44 -4.55 -8.03
CA PRO A 36 -8.88 -5.89 -7.78
C PRO A 36 -7.66 -6.79 -7.66
N SER A 37 -7.59 -7.61 -6.62
CA SER A 37 -6.49 -8.54 -6.45
C SER A 37 -6.35 -9.43 -7.70
N PRO A 38 -5.13 -9.71 -8.17
CA PRO A 38 -4.90 -10.59 -9.30
C PRO A 38 -5.59 -11.95 -9.10
N PRO A 39 -6.01 -12.62 -10.19
CA PRO A 39 -6.64 -13.94 -10.09
C PRO A 39 -5.79 -14.92 -9.28
N GLY A 40 -6.40 -15.56 -8.28
CA GLY A 40 -5.72 -16.52 -7.41
C GLY A 40 -4.93 -15.91 -6.25
N VAL A 41 -4.84 -14.59 -6.13
CA VAL A 41 -4.32 -13.91 -4.95
C VAL A 41 -5.46 -13.71 -3.95
N THR A 42 -5.59 -14.64 -3.02
CA THR A 42 -6.56 -14.59 -1.91
C THR A 42 -5.85 -14.28 -0.59
N ASP A 43 -6.60 -13.84 0.43
CA ASP A 43 -6.06 -13.60 1.77
C ASP A 43 -5.37 -14.85 2.36
N SER A 44 -5.92 -16.05 2.09
CA SER A 44 -5.30 -17.31 2.52
C SER A 44 -3.96 -17.58 1.83
N VAL A 45 -3.83 -17.23 0.55
CA VAL A 45 -2.57 -17.36 -0.21
C VAL A 45 -1.55 -16.33 0.28
N ILE A 46 -1.98 -15.09 0.54
CA ILE A 46 -1.14 -14.05 1.14
C ILE A 46 -0.63 -14.50 2.52
N GLN A 47 -1.50 -15.06 3.36
CA GLN A 47 -1.12 -15.55 4.68
C GLN A 47 -0.15 -16.72 4.61
N ARG A 48 -0.35 -17.67 3.68
CA ARG A 48 0.63 -18.73 3.42
C ARG A 48 1.97 -18.14 3.00
N GLY A 49 1.96 -17.15 2.11
CA GLY A 49 3.16 -16.46 1.63
C GLY A 49 3.94 -15.79 2.75
N SER A 50 3.25 -15.16 3.70
CA SER A 50 3.88 -14.48 4.84
C SER A 50 4.64 -15.45 5.77
N VAL A 51 4.12 -16.67 5.92
CA VAL A 51 4.75 -17.77 6.68
C VAL A 51 5.96 -18.31 5.93
N VAL A 52 5.82 -18.56 4.62
CA VAL A 52 6.93 -19.07 3.80
C VAL A 52 8.08 -18.06 3.73
N PHE A 53 7.76 -16.76 3.57
CA PHE A 53 8.72 -15.67 3.48
C PHE A 53 9.68 -15.63 4.68
N ARG A 54 9.15 -15.80 5.90
CA ARG A 54 9.91 -15.80 7.17
C ARG A 54 10.40 -17.18 7.59
N GLY A 55 9.93 -18.22 6.92
CA GLY A 55 10.10 -19.61 7.31
C GLY A 55 10.95 -20.34 6.30
N SER A 56 10.32 -21.21 5.52
CA SER A 56 11.01 -22.15 4.63
C SER A 56 11.83 -21.46 3.54
N ALA A 57 11.41 -20.34 2.96
CA ALA A 57 12.14 -19.69 1.88
C ALA A 57 13.28 -18.77 2.36
N ARG A 58 13.26 -18.38 3.64
CA ARG A 58 14.25 -17.48 4.27
C ARG A 58 14.45 -16.16 3.51
N CYS A 59 13.37 -15.61 2.93
CA CYS A 59 13.42 -14.34 2.21
C CYS A 59 13.72 -13.16 3.14
N ASP A 60 13.27 -13.26 4.38
CA ASP A 60 13.49 -12.32 5.47
C ASP A 60 14.97 -12.11 5.82
N VAL A 61 15.85 -13.06 5.52
CA VAL A 61 17.30 -12.93 5.76
C VAL A 61 17.89 -11.75 4.99
N CYS A 62 17.48 -11.56 3.73
CA CYS A 62 17.99 -10.46 2.89
C CYS A 62 17.02 -9.28 2.83
N HIS A 63 15.71 -9.52 2.92
CA HIS A 63 14.70 -8.47 2.79
C HIS A 63 14.17 -7.96 4.13
N GLY A 64 14.65 -8.48 5.26
CA GLY A 64 14.21 -8.11 6.60
C GLY A 64 12.91 -8.81 7.03
N ALA A 65 12.72 -8.96 8.34
CA ALA A 65 11.54 -9.61 8.91
C ALA A 65 10.21 -8.86 8.64
N ASP A 66 10.31 -7.55 8.44
CA ASP A 66 9.22 -6.64 8.05
C ASP A 66 9.22 -6.33 6.54
N ALA A 67 10.07 -7.01 5.76
CA ALA A 67 10.24 -6.83 4.32
C ALA A 67 10.73 -5.44 3.88
N ARG A 68 11.27 -4.63 4.80
CA ARG A 68 11.74 -3.25 4.52
C ARG A 68 13.18 -3.16 4.00
N GLY A 69 13.78 -4.31 3.67
CA GLY A 69 15.13 -4.40 3.12
C GLY A 69 16.23 -4.43 4.18
N THR A 70 17.42 -4.76 3.70
CA THR A 70 18.68 -4.75 4.45
C THR A 70 19.81 -4.26 3.53
N GLU A 71 21.07 -4.32 3.95
CA GLU A 71 22.20 -4.14 3.04
C GLU A 71 22.25 -5.19 1.91
N ASP A 72 21.60 -6.33 2.11
CA ASP A 72 21.67 -7.49 1.20
C ASP A 72 20.46 -7.59 0.26
N GLY A 73 19.39 -6.83 0.51
CA GLY A 73 18.17 -6.87 -0.30
C GLY A 73 17.32 -5.60 -0.20
N PRO A 74 16.61 -5.20 -1.27
CA PRO A 74 15.78 -4.00 -1.28
C PRO A 74 14.55 -4.08 -0.37
N ASP A 75 13.98 -2.91 -0.06
CA ASP A 75 12.62 -2.76 0.50
C ASP A 75 11.60 -3.32 -0.50
N LEU A 76 10.70 -4.18 -0.01
CA LEU A 76 9.62 -4.79 -0.80
C LEU A 76 8.24 -4.21 -0.45
N THR A 77 8.18 -3.26 0.49
CA THR A 77 6.96 -2.61 0.97
C THR A 77 6.65 -1.30 0.26
N ASP A 78 7.59 -0.77 -0.51
CA ASP A 78 7.37 0.41 -1.34
C ASP A 78 6.89 0.04 -2.75
N ASP A 79 6.57 1.05 -3.54
CA ASP A 79 6.15 0.95 -4.93
C ASP A 79 7.33 1.13 -5.91
N LYS A 80 8.57 1.16 -5.42
CA LYS A 80 9.78 1.46 -6.20
C LYS A 80 10.46 0.19 -6.65
N TRP A 81 9.86 -0.45 -7.65
CA TRP A 81 10.39 -1.68 -8.23
C TRP A 81 11.66 -1.43 -9.04
N LEU A 82 12.71 -2.20 -8.76
CA LEU A 82 13.99 -2.10 -9.47
C LEU A 82 13.88 -2.50 -10.94
N ARG A 83 12.85 -3.28 -11.29
CA ARG A 83 12.53 -3.75 -12.64
C ARG A 83 11.02 -3.92 -12.77
N GLY A 84 10.45 -3.38 -13.85
CA GLY A 84 9.01 -3.47 -14.11
C GLY A 84 8.17 -2.57 -13.20
N GLU A 85 6.88 -2.88 -13.13
CA GLU A 85 5.85 -2.10 -12.43
C GLU A 85 5.42 -2.77 -11.11
N GLY A 86 6.00 -3.93 -10.78
CA GLY A 86 5.64 -4.68 -9.57
C GLY A 86 4.31 -5.41 -9.69
N THR A 87 3.93 -5.83 -10.90
CA THR A 87 2.75 -6.69 -11.08
C THR A 87 2.99 -8.05 -10.41
N PHE A 88 1.91 -8.74 -10.04
CA PHE A 88 2.02 -10.07 -9.44
C PHE A 88 2.82 -11.05 -10.31
N ASP A 89 2.61 -11.05 -11.63
CA ASP A 89 3.33 -11.93 -12.54
C ASP A 89 4.83 -11.61 -12.59
N GLN A 90 5.20 -10.34 -12.57
CA GLN A 90 6.61 -9.92 -12.53
C GLN A 90 7.29 -10.32 -11.22
N ILE A 91 6.58 -10.17 -10.10
CA ILE A 91 7.06 -10.61 -8.78
C ILE A 91 7.19 -12.13 -8.77
N LEU A 92 6.20 -12.86 -9.29
CA LEU A 92 6.23 -14.31 -9.36
C LEU A 92 7.39 -14.81 -10.21
N GLU A 93 7.59 -14.26 -11.40
CA GLU A 93 8.72 -14.58 -12.28
C GLU A 93 10.04 -14.35 -11.54
N ARG A 94 10.16 -13.21 -10.85
CA ARG A 94 11.34 -12.87 -10.06
C ARG A 94 11.60 -13.89 -8.96
N VAL A 95 10.58 -14.29 -8.20
CA VAL A 95 10.70 -15.33 -7.16
C VAL A 95 11.07 -16.67 -7.80
N LEU A 96 10.47 -17.03 -8.94
CA LEU A 96 10.67 -18.31 -9.62
C LEU A 96 12.03 -18.47 -10.28
N TYR A 97 12.73 -17.40 -10.62
CA TYR A 97 14.01 -17.46 -11.35
C TYR A 97 15.18 -16.74 -10.68
N GLY A 98 14.90 -15.95 -9.64
CA GLY A 98 15.93 -15.21 -8.93
C GLY A 98 16.47 -14.00 -9.71
N THR A 99 17.62 -13.49 -9.27
CA THR A 99 18.38 -12.42 -9.93
C THR A 99 19.85 -12.81 -9.90
N PRO A 100 20.50 -13.03 -11.05
CA PRO A 100 21.90 -13.38 -11.05
C PRO A 100 22.76 -12.20 -10.59
N ARG A 101 23.98 -12.50 -10.12
CA ARG A 101 24.90 -11.51 -9.53
C ARG A 101 25.11 -10.27 -10.41
N ARG A 102 25.32 -10.47 -11.71
CA ARG A 102 25.53 -9.40 -12.71
C ARG A 102 24.37 -8.39 -12.79
N ASP A 103 23.18 -8.83 -12.38
CA ASP A 103 21.93 -8.07 -12.48
C ASP A 103 21.48 -7.51 -11.12
N ALA A 104 22.21 -7.80 -10.04
CA ALA A 104 21.86 -7.37 -8.69
C ALA A 104 22.53 -6.04 -8.32
N LYS A 105 21.74 -5.08 -7.81
CA LYS A 105 22.26 -3.76 -7.39
C LYS A 105 23.25 -3.84 -6.22
N THR A 106 23.05 -4.79 -5.31
CA THR A 106 23.92 -5.05 -4.15
C THR A 106 25.13 -5.91 -4.51
N GLY A 107 25.22 -6.37 -5.76
CA GLY A 107 26.21 -7.37 -6.17
C GLY A 107 25.98 -8.75 -5.55
N LYS A 108 24.90 -8.98 -4.81
CA LYS A 108 24.52 -10.30 -4.26
C LYS A 108 23.36 -10.89 -5.06
N PRO A 109 23.46 -12.12 -5.56
CA PRO A 109 22.37 -12.72 -6.33
C PRO A 109 21.15 -12.96 -5.43
N MET A 110 19.96 -12.78 -6.00
CA MET A 110 18.73 -13.28 -5.38
C MET A 110 18.55 -14.74 -5.83
N PRO A 111 18.53 -15.71 -4.92
CA PRO A 111 18.40 -17.12 -5.29
C PRO A 111 17.01 -17.42 -5.85
N MET A 112 16.94 -18.47 -6.66
CA MET A 112 15.71 -18.97 -7.24
C MET A 112 14.85 -19.66 -6.18
N ARG A 113 13.60 -19.21 -6.00
CA ARG A 113 12.61 -19.75 -5.05
C ARG A 113 13.04 -19.70 -3.58
N GLY A 114 13.84 -18.70 -3.21
CA GLY A 114 14.32 -18.51 -1.83
C GLY A 114 15.73 -19.05 -1.61
N TRP A 115 16.30 -18.74 -0.44
CA TRP A 115 17.63 -19.23 -0.08
C TRP A 115 17.63 -20.75 0.12
N GLU A 116 16.55 -21.24 0.74
CA GLU A 116 16.16 -22.64 0.73
C GLU A 116 14.99 -22.78 -0.27
N PRO A 117 15.21 -23.42 -1.43
CA PRO A 117 14.24 -23.41 -2.52
C PRO A 117 12.91 -24.06 -2.14
N VAL A 118 11.81 -23.33 -2.30
CA VAL A 118 10.46 -23.84 -2.03
C VAL A 118 9.76 -24.37 -3.29
N SER A 119 8.58 -24.98 -3.08
CA SER A 119 7.71 -25.43 -4.17
C SER A 119 7.23 -24.28 -5.06
N GLY A 120 6.74 -24.58 -6.26
CA GLY A 120 6.15 -23.55 -7.13
C GLY A 120 4.91 -22.87 -6.50
N ASP A 121 4.12 -23.64 -5.76
CA ASP A 121 2.94 -23.11 -5.06
C ASP A 121 3.33 -22.19 -3.90
N ASP A 122 4.38 -22.53 -3.15
CA ASP A 122 4.91 -21.66 -2.10
C ASP A 122 5.59 -20.41 -2.67
N ALA A 123 6.27 -20.53 -3.81
CA ALA A 123 6.79 -19.37 -4.53
C ALA A 123 5.66 -18.43 -4.98
N ARG A 124 4.54 -18.98 -5.46
CA ARG A 124 3.33 -18.22 -5.77
C ARG A 124 2.73 -17.55 -4.54
N ALA A 125 2.67 -18.25 -3.42
CA ALA A 125 2.19 -17.69 -2.16
C ALA A 125 3.08 -16.53 -1.70
N VAL A 126 4.41 -16.68 -1.74
CA VAL A 126 5.36 -15.60 -1.42
C VAL A 126 5.19 -14.41 -2.34
N ALA A 127 5.03 -14.64 -3.65
CA ALA A 127 4.80 -13.56 -4.60
C ALA A 127 3.50 -12.79 -4.31
N ALA A 128 2.42 -13.50 -3.92
CA ALA A 128 1.17 -12.89 -3.51
C ALA A 128 1.34 -12.04 -2.24
N TYR A 129 2.08 -12.56 -1.26
CA TYR A 129 2.41 -11.82 -0.05
C TYR A 129 3.19 -10.54 -0.37
N VAL A 130 4.27 -10.64 -1.14
CA VAL A 130 5.09 -9.48 -1.53
C VAL A 130 4.29 -8.45 -2.33
N TRP A 131 3.48 -8.91 -3.29
CA TRP A 131 2.56 -8.03 -4.04
C TRP A 131 1.61 -7.29 -3.10
N SER A 132 1.10 -7.95 -2.06
CA SER A 132 0.18 -7.30 -1.11
C SER A 132 0.85 -6.21 -0.27
N LEU A 133 2.17 -6.27 -0.04
CA LEU A 133 2.89 -5.31 0.81
C LEU A 133 2.94 -3.91 0.16
N SER A 134 3.24 -3.85 -1.14
CA SER A 134 3.32 -2.60 -1.90
C SER A 134 1.97 -1.93 -2.17
N ARG A 135 0.86 -2.58 -1.78
CA ARG A 135 -0.53 -2.09 -1.92
C ARG A 135 -1.17 -1.68 -0.60
N GLN A 136 -0.45 -1.84 0.52
CA GLN A 136 -0.92 -1.46 1.85
C GLN A 136 -0.52 -0.03 2.24
N ARG A 137 0.36 0.61 1.46
CA ARG A 137 0.74 2.00 1.68
C ARG A 137 -0.02 2.88 0.67
N ALA A 138 -1.03 3.59 1.17
CA ALA A 138 -1.54 4.76 0.43
C ALA A 138 -0.38 5.76 0.27
N PRO A 139 -0.29 6.47 -0.88
CA PRO A 139 0.81 7.41 -1.15
C PRO A 139 0.92 8.53 -0.11
#